data_AF-A0A8H3R581-F1
#
_entry.id   AF-A0A8H3R581-F1
#
_cell.length_a   1.000
_cell.length_b   1.000
_cell.length_c   1.000
_cell.angle_alpha   90.00
_cell.angle_beta   90.00
_cell.angle_gamma   90.00
#
_symmetry.space_group_name_H-M   'P 1'
#
loop_
_entity.id
_entity.type
_entity.pdbx_description
1 polymer ?
#
loop_
_entity_poly.entity_id
_entity_poly.type
_entity_poly.pdbx_seq_one_letter_code
_entity_poly.pdbx_strand_id
1 'polypeptide(L)'
;MKILSTISFVILLELICLVQMTLTEKCLEYIAPFYRKTKIVECPMVASKDKRQTTTNSNNMITVDFHCLTDDKTLCNKVEQVFITAGKFITATLNLKTVISVNAQFLDFCKTYGECDKNVVILGAAGPARMIPYQDPNENKIRFYPQALYKQMNLSEEHPEFGPNEIMATFNSNANYWFEGDPLPMLEIQSDMLYVVIHEMVHGLGFTTSWDDYFGVKALTPVIGGTTKAPSPGETTTQNNELESSQFFELISDKFLVLLPSGKLVTSIADEINEFQFKIESLSSLDGVANAFTASPQFPIAKNMYEVAMTHGAIGFLTIPPSEQLTQGQILNNVIILETSLIPYQHSSSIAHTDFETYVNSSDFLMLYTYPKTATLGQIMSAVGSTNTTGPIGPKLRLLLGSLGYEVKNEYVPPVKLSNMPIKNYNPSDAITTYDLDIIFIILMAALIHNLKYQLNNTK
;
A
#
# COMPACT_ATOMS: atom_id res chain seq x y z
N MET A 1 26.93 60.22 -12.53
CA MET A 1 25.79 59.48 -13.14
C MET A 1 26.08 58.05 -13.59
N LYS A 2 27.33 57.53 -13.59
CA LYS A 2 27.60 56.11 -13.96
C LYS A 2 27.60 55.10 -12.81
N ILE A 3 27.65 55.54 -11.56
CA ILE A 3 27.80 54.66 -10.37
C ILE A 3 26.44 54.23 -9.79
N LEU A 4 25.39 55.06 -9.89
CA LEU A 4 24.04 54.67 -9.43
C LEU A 4 23.38 53.61 -10.33
N SER A 5 23.75 53.54 -11.62
CA SER A 5 23.20 52.56 -12.56
C SER A 5 23.73 51.14 -12.35
N THR A 6 24.94 51.00 -11.81
CA THR A 6 25.57 49.69 -11.58
C THR A 6 25.11 49.07 -10.26
N ILE A 7 24.94 49.87 -9.21
CA ILE A 7 24.43 49.43 -7.91
C ILE A 7 22.97 48.94 -8.04
N SER A 8 22.15 49.66 -8.82
CA SER A 8 20.76 49.26 -9.05
C SER A 8 20.62 47.98 -9.88
N PHE A 9 21.61 47.63 -10.71
CA PHE A 9 21.59 46.41 -11.53
C PHE A 9 22.08 45.19 -10.75
N VAL A 10 23.06 45.36 -9.85
CA VAL A 10 23.52 44.29 -8.96
C VAL A 10 22.47 43.95 -7.91
N ILE A 11 21.80 44.96 -7.32
CA ILE A 11 20.68 44.71 -6.38
C ILE A 11 19.49 44.06 -7.11
N LEU A 12 19.24 44.41 -8.37
CA LEU A 12 18.20 43.76 -9.17
C LEU A 12 18.57 42.32 -9.53
N LEU A 13 19.83 42.01 -9.83
CA LEU A 13 20.30 40.64 -10.04
C LEU A 13 20.32 39.82 -8.75
N GLU A 14 20.70 40.42 -7.62
CA GLU A 14 20.61 39.78 -6.31
C GLU A 14 19.14 39.55 -5.90
N LEU A 15 18.22 40.49 -6.17
CA LEU A 15 16.77 40.26 -5.98
C LEU A 15 16.22 39.20 -6.95
N ILE A 16 16.67 39.16 -8.21
CA ILE A 16 16.22 38.14 -9.18
C ILE A 16 16.80 36.76 -8.81
N CYS A 17 18.02 36.69 -8.25
CA CYS A 17 18.60 35.46 -7.68
C CYS A 17 17.98 35.07 -6.32
N LEU A 18 17.50 36.02 -5.53
CA LEU A 18 16.77 35.78 -4.27
C LEU A 18 15.28 35.47 -4.50
N VAL A 19 14.73 35.76 -5.68
CA VAL A 19 13.35 35.43 -6.09
C VAL A 19 13.29 34.20 -7.00
N GLN A 20 14.36 33.39 -7.06
CA GLN A 20 14.14 31.95 -7.20
C GLN A 20 13.55 31.41 -5.90
N MET A 21 12.31 31.82 -5.60
CA MET A 21 11.46 31.11 -4.66
C MET A 21 11.24 29.74 -5.27
N THR A 22 12.03 28.76 -4.84
CA THR A 22 11.73 27.36 -5.11
C THR A 22 10.34 27.11 -4.57
N LEU A 23 9.36 26.92 -5.45
CA LEU A 23 8.07 26.35 -5.08
C LEU A 23 8.39 25.02 -4.39
N THR A 24 8.17 24.95 -3.09
CA THR A 24 8.39 23.73 -2.33
C THR A 24 7.12 22.90 -2.37
N GLU A 25 7.16 21.80 -3.10
CA GLU A 25 6.09 20.80 -3.05
C GLU A 25 6.16 20.05 -1.72
N LYS A 26 5.02 19.51 -1.28
CA LYS A 26 4.91 18.75 -0.03
C LYS A 26 4.68 17.26 -0.30
N CYS A 27 5.64 16.44 0.10
CA CYS A 27 5.59 14.99 -0.05
C CYS A 27 5.14 14.32 1.25
N LEU A 28 4.60 13.11 1.13
CA LEU A 28 4.24 12.29 2.28
C LEU A 28 5.32 11.22 2.49
N GLU A 29 5.95 11.19 3.65
CA GLU A 29 6.87 10.13 4.03
C GLU A 29 6.25 9.23 5.09
N TYR A 30 6.39 7.93 4.91
CA TYR A 30 6.10 6.99 5.98
C TYR A 30 7.21 7.03 7.02
N ILE A 31 6.83 6.96 8.29
CA ILE A 31 7.78 6.94 9.41
C ILE A 31 8.15 5.50 9.75
N ALA A 32 7.20 4.59 9.57
CA ALA A 32 7.37 3.15 9.72
C ALA A 32 6.47 2.44 8.70
N PRO A 33 6.84 1.22 8.25
CA PRO A 33 5.98 0.43 7.39
C PRO A 33 4.71 -0.05 8.12
N PHE A 34 4.79 -0.17 9.46
CA PHE A 34 3.65 -0.49 10.32
C PHE A 34 2.90 0.77 10.78
N TYR A 35 1.61 0.61 11.06
CA TYR A 35 0.73 1.63 11.63
C TYR A 35 0.46 2.87 10.77
N ARG A 36 0.90 2.87 9.50
CA ARG A 36 0.63 3.92 8.49
C ARG A 36 0.89 5.34 8.99
N LYS A 37 1.87 5.51 9.89
CA LYS A 37 2.24 6.83 10.39
C LYS A 37 3.01 7.56 9.31
N THR A 38 2.49 8.70 8.90
CA THR A 38 3.09 9.54 7.88
C THR A 38 3.46 10.90 8.45
N LYS A 39 4.42 11.54 7.80
CA LYS A 39 4.76 12.95 8.01
C LYS A 39 4.79 13.65 6.66
N ILE A 40 4.43 14.92 6.67
CA ILE A 40 4.59 15.77 5.50
C ILE A 40 6.00 16.35 5.54
N VAL A 41 6.72 16.27 4.42
CA VAL A 41 8.07 16.81 4.26
C VAL A 41 8.12 17.74 3.06
N GLU A 42 8.98 18.74 3.13
CA GLU A 42 9.32 19.56 1.96
C GLU A 42 10.08 18.70 0.95
N CYS A 43 9.66 18.76 -0.31
CA CYS A 43 10.32 18.13 -1.44
C CYS A 43 10.33 19.12 -2.62
N PRO A 44 11.31 20.04 -2.65
CA PRO A 44 11.33 21.11 -3.65
C PRO A 44 11.34 20.56 -5.07
N MET A 45 10.77 21.32 -6.00
CA MET A 45 10.87 20.99 -7.43
C MET A 45 12.33 21.08 -7.88
N VAL A 46 12.82 20.02 -8.51
CA VAL A 46 14.17 19.91 -9.06
C VAL A 46 14.11 19.63 -10.55
N ALA A 47 15.01 20.27 -11.31
CA ALA A 47 15.23 19.94 -12.70
C ALA A 47 16.20 18.74 -12.79
N SER A 48 15.78 17.69 -13.50
CA SER A 48 16.60 16.50 -13.68
C SER A 48 17.85 16.80 -14.52
N LYS A 49 19.00 17.07 -13.87
CA LYS A 49 20.33 16.93 -14.50
C LYS A 49 20.84 15.50 -14.43
N ASP A 50 20.21 14.65 -13.64
CA ASP A 50 20.60 13.28 -13.46
C ASP A 50 20.10 12.45 -14.64
N LYS A 51 21.07 12.06 -15.47
CA LYS A 51 20.91 10.86 -16.31
C LYS A 51 20.36 9.78 -15.37
N ARG A 52 19.10 9.39 -15.58
CA ARG A 52 18.51 8.17 -15.02
C ARG A 52 19.63 7.15 -14.92
N GLN A 53 19.86 6.57 -13.74
CA GLN A 53 20.73 5.40 -13.64
C GLN A 53 20.07 4.28 -14.44
N THR A 54 20.29 4.32 -15.75
CA THR A 54 20.03 3.26 -16.70
C THR A 54 21.16 2.28 -16.46
N THR A 55 20.93 1.36 -15.54
CA THR A 55 21.72 0.13 -15.54
C THR A 55 21.37 -0.62 -16.81
N THR A 56 22.24 -0.49 -17.81
CA THR A 56 22.22 -1.31 -19.02
C THR A 56 22.46 -2.77 -18.60
N ASN A 57 21.37 -3.55 -18.52
CA ASN A 57 21.34 -5.00 -18.27
C ASN A 57 21.68 -5.47 -16.85
N SER A 58 20.90 -5.07 -15.84
CA SER A 58 20.86 -5.84 -14.58
C SER A 58 19.68 -6.81 -14.59
N ASN A 59 19.93 -8.08 -14.31
CA ASN A 59 18.90 -9.10 -14.09
C ASN A 59 18.09 -8.85 -12.79
N ASN A 60 18.49 -7.83 -12.01
CA ASN A 60 17.81 -7.36 -10.80
C ASN A 60 17.87 -5.83 -10.74
N MET A 61 16.72 -5.17 -10.90
CA MET A 61 16.56 -3.72 -10.85
C MET A 61 16.12 -3.22 -9.46
N ILE A 62 16.15 -4.10 -8.46
CA ILE A 62 15.91 -3.76 -7.05
C ILE A 62 17.25 -3.81 -6.30
N THR A 63 17.59 -2.73 -5.62
CA THR A 63 18.72 -2.66 -4.68
C THR A 63 18.20 -2.54 -3.27
N VAL A 64 18.84 -3.27 -2.33
CA VAL A 64 18.36 -3.34 -0.95
C VAL A 64 19.47 -2.83 -0.03
N ASP A 65 19.17 -1.79 0.74
CA ASP A 65 19.95 -1.34 1.87
C ASP A 65 19.47 -2.12 3.11
N PHE A 66 20.11 -3.26 3.36
CA PHE A 66 19.65 -4.25 4.34
C PHE A 66 20.34 -4.08 5.70
N HIS A 67 19.52 -3.86 6.73
CA HIS A 67 19.94 -3.75 8.11
C HIS A 67 19.41 -4.93 8.93
N CYS A 68 20.30 -5.86 9.25
CA CYS A 68 19.97 -6.98 10.13
C CYS A 68 20.28 -6.62 11.59
N LEU A 69 19.26 -6.62 12.45
CA LEU A 69 19.38 -6.26 13.88
C LEU A 69 19.32 -7.49 14.80
N THR A 70 19.73 -8.65 14.29
CA THR A 70 19.94 -9.89 15.05
C THR A 70 21.41 -10.29 14.99
N ASP A 71 21.87 -10.99 16.03
CA ASP A 71 23.26 -11.47 16.14
C ASP A 71 23.55 -12.70 15.24
N ASP A 72 22.51 -13.36 14.71
CA ASP A 72 22.66 -14.52 13.83
C ASP A 72 23.02 -14.10 12.39
N LYS A 73 24.32 -14.01 12.13
CA LYS A 73 24.86 -13.68 10.81
C LYS A 73 24.44 -14.65 9.71
N THR A 74 24.23 -15.93 10.02
CA THR A 74 23.83 -16.93 9.01
C THR A 74 22.40 -16.66 8.57
N LEU A 75 21.52 -16.40 9.54
CA LEU A 75 20.14 -15.99 9.28
C LEU A 75 20.09 -14.67 8.52
N CYS A 76 20.87 -13.65 8.92
CA CYS A 76 20.96 -12.39 8.21
C CYS A 76 21.32 -12.58 6.73
N ASN A 77 22.34 -13.39 6.44
CA ASN A 77 22.74 -13.67 5.07
C ASN A 77 21.62 -14.36 4.27
N LYS A 78 20.88 -15.29 4.88
CA LYS A 78 19.72 -15.92 4.22
C LYS A 78 18.65 -14.89 3.87
N VAL A 79 18.30 -14.02 4.81
CA VAL A 79 17.29 -12.96 4.61
C VAL A 79 17.74 -12.00 3.50
N GLU A 80 19.00 -11.58 3.49
CA GLU A 80 19.55 -10.73 2.43
C GLU A 80 19.44 -11.40 1.03
N GLN A 81 19.75 -12.69 0.94
CA GLN A 81 19.58 -13.44 -0.32
C GLN A 81 18.12 -13.56 -0.76
N VAL A 82 17.18 -13.62 0.19
CA VAL A 82 15.75 -13.57 -0.12
C VAL A 82 15.37 -12.24 -0.77
N PHE A 83 15.83 -11.10 -0.24
CA PHE A 83 15.58 -9.79 -0.87
C PHE A 83 16.14 -9.69 -2.28
N ILE A 84 17.36 -10.19 -2.50
CA ILE A 84 17.97 -10.26 -3.83
C ILE A 84 17.12 -11.10 -4.79
N THR A 85 16.59 -12.23 -4.30
CA THR A 85 15.75 -13.13 -5.09
C THR A 85 14.38 -12.53 -5.40
N ALA A 86 13.75 -11.89 -4.41
CA ALA A 86 12.49 -11.15 -4.60
C ALA A 86 12.65 -10.03 -5.64
N GLY A 87 13.76 -9.31 -5.59
CA GLY A 87 14.10 -8.28 -6.59
C GLY A 87 14.16 -8.83 -8.02
N LYS A 88 14.71 -10.04 -8.20
CA LYS A 88 14.71 -10.72 -9.50
C LYS A 88 13.31 -11.09 -9.97
N PHE A 89 12.42 -11.57 -9.09
CA PHE A 89 11.02 -11.88 -9.47
C PHE A 89 10.25 -10.63 -9.92
N ILE A 90 10.42 -9.51 -9.22
CA ILE A 90 9.83 -8.22 -9.61
C ILE A 90 10.42 -7.75 -10.94
N THR A 91 11.74 -7.85 -11.11
CA THR A 91 12.42 -7.49 -12.37
C THR A 91 12.02 -8.41 -13.53
N ALA A 92 11.70 -9.68 -13.28
CA ALA A 92 11.17 -10.61 -14.28
C ALA A 92 9.71 -10.27 -14.67
N THR A 93 9.01 -9.50 -13.85
CA THR A 93 7.62 -9.09 -14.07
C THR A 93 7.52 -7.72 -14.75
N LEU A 94 8.36 -6.76 -14.36
CA LEU A 94 8.27 -5.36 -14.78
C LEU A 94 9.49 -4.93 -15.60
N ASN A 95 9.25 -4.07 -16.60
CA ASN A 95 10.27 -3.30 -17.31
C ASN A 95 10.56 -2.02 -16.52
N LEU A 96 11.36 -2.14 -15.47
CA LEU A 96 11.77 -1.00 -14.65
C LEU A 96 12.76 -0.11 -15.42
N LYS A 97 12.46 1.18 -15.50
CA LYS A 97 13.26 2.20 -16.21
C LYS A 97 14.35 2.79 -15.33
N THR A 98 14.15 2.73 -14.00
CA THR A 98 15.12 3.14 -12.99
C THR A 98 15.15 2.11 -11.86
N VAL A 99 16.31 2.00 -11.20
CA VAL A 99 16.46 1.16 -10.02
C VAL A 99 15.51 1.61 -8.92
N ILE A 100 14.87 0.64 -8.27
CA ILE A 100 14.07 0.83 -7.06
C ILE A 100 14.92 0.42 -5.86
N SER A 101 15.12 1.36 -4.96
CA SER A 101 15.87 1.18 -3.72
C SER A 101 14.94 0.86 -2.55
N VAL A 102 15.33 -0.13 -1.76
CA VAL A 102 14.57 -0.65 -0.61
C VAL A 102 15.39 -0.47 0.65
N ASN A 103 14.89 0.28 1.62
CA ASN A 103 15.42 0.28 2.98
C ASN A 103 14.77 -0.86 3.77
N ALA A 104 15.51 -1.93 4.00
CA ALA A 104 14.99 -3.15 4.61
C ALA A 104 15.60 -3.40 5.98
N GLN A 105 14.77 -3.77 6.95
CA GLN A 105 15.20 -4.15 8.29
C GLN A 105 14.72 -5.55 8.68
N PHE A 106 15.55 -6.29 9.40
CA PHE A 106 15.17 -7.56 10.01
C PHE A 106 15.44 -7.50 11.52
N LEU A 107 14.37 -7.42 12.31
CA LEU A 107 14.46 -7.08 13.73
C LEU A 107 13.34 -7.72 14.55
N ASP A 108 13.53 -7.80 15.86
CA ASP A 108 12.57 -8.37 16.79
C ASP A 108 11.42 -7.38 17.07
N PHE A 109 10.21 -7.69 16.58
CA PHE A 109 9.06 -6.79 16.72
C PHE A 109 8.57 -6.67 18.16
N CYS A 110 8.68 -7.74 18.94
CA CYS A 110 8.30 -7.72 20.35
C CYS A 110 9.22 -6.78 21.13
N LYS A 111 10.54 -6.84 20.90
CA LYS A 111 11.49 -5.94 21.55
C LYS A 111 11.40 -4.50 21.06
N THR A 112 11.14 -4.30 19.77
CA THR A 112 11.24 -2.97 19.14
C THR A 112 9.93 -2.20 19.20
N TYR A 113 8.80 -2.90 19.02
CA TYR A 113 7.47 -2.28 18.92
C TYR A 113 6.50 -2.74 20.02
N GLY A 114 6.87 -3.74 20.84
CA GLY A 114 5.96 -4.32 21.84
C GLY A 114 4.95 -5.32 21.28
N GLU A 115 5.05 -5.65 19.98
CA GLU A 115 4.20 -6.61 19.29
C GLU A 115 4.65 -8.05 19.60
N CYS A 116 4.21 -8.55 20.75
CA CYS A 116 4.64 -9.82 21.31
C CYS A 116 3.59 -10.94 21.18
N ASP A 117 2.48 -10.69 20.47
CA ASP A 117 1.42 -11.69 20.31
C ASP A 117 1.97 -12.93 19.58
N LYS A 118 1.79 -14.09 20.22
CA LYS A 118 2.22 -15.38 19.70
C LYS A 118 1.13 -16.08 18.89
N ASN A 119 -0.11 -15.64 19.03
CA ASN A 119 -1.27 -16.18 18.33
C ASN A 119 -1.46 -15.50 16.97
N VAL A 120 -1.19 -14.19 16.90
CA VAL A 120 -1.19 -13.40 15.65
C VAL A 120 0.20 -12.83 15.44
N VAL A 121 1.04 -13.58 14.72
CA VAL A 121 2.41 -13.15 14.43
C VAL A 121 2.43 -12.32 13.16
N ILE A 122 2.76 -11.04 13.30
CA ILE A 122 3.07 -10.17 12.16
C ILE A 122 4.41 -10.63 11.58
N LEU A 123 4.39 -11.08 10.33
CA LEU A 123 5.58 -11.56 9.61
C LEU A 123 6.41 -10.38 9.08
N GLY A 124 5.77 -9.39 8.49
CA GLY A 124 6.45 -8.23 7.94
C GLY A 124 5.47 -7.13 7.62
N ALA A 125 6.03 -5.99 7.21
CA ALA A 125 5.30 -4.96 6.49
C ALA A 125 6.29 -4.25 5.57
N ALA A 126 5.79 -3.86 4.41
CA ALA A 126 6.43 -2.84 3.61
C ALA A 126 5.41 -1.89 3.00
N GLY A 127 5.92 -0.74 2.58
CA GLY A 127 5.13 0.26 1.91
C GLY A 127 6.03 1.26 1.19
N PRO A 128 5.42 2.19 0.43
CA PRO A 128 6.18 3.28 -0.17
C PRO A 128 6.92 4.06 0.92
N ALA A 129 8.21 4.32 0.73
CA ALA A 129 8.96 5.14 1.69
C ALA A 129 8.56 6.62 1.57
N ARG A 130 8.29 7.08 0.35
CA ARG A 130 7.79 8.42 0.03
C ARG A 130 6.68 8.32 -1.01
N MET A 131 5.66 9.16 -0.85
CA MET A 131 4.63 9.43 -1.82
C MET A 131 4.78 10.84 -2.39
N ILE A 132 4.69 10.94 -3.70
CA ILE A 132 4.82 12.17 -4.48
C ILE A 132 3.42 12.66 -4.85
N PRO A 133 3.03 13.90 -4.51
CA PRO A 133 1.78 14.46 -5.01
C PRO A 133 1.89 14.66 -6.52
N TYR A 134 0.85 14.25 -7.25
CA TYR A 134 0.78 14.48 -8.69
C TYR A 134 -0.66 14.68 -9.12
N GLN A 135 -0.86 15.67 -9.98
CA GLN A 135 -2.13 15.92 -10.66
C GLN A 135 -1.97 15.47 -12.12
N ASP A 136 -2.74 14.46 -12.52
CA ASP A 136 -2.82 14.09 -13.93
C ASP A 136 -3.41 15.27 -14.72
N PRO A 137 -2.81 15.72 -15.83
CA PRO A 137 -3.33 16.83 -16.63
C PRO A 137 -4.77 16.65 -17.12
N ASN A 138 -5.25 15.41 -17.18
CA ASN A 138 -6.61 15.08 -17.58
C ASN A 138 -7.60 15.04 -16.40
N GLU A 139 -7.12 15.30 -15.17
CA GLU A 139 -7.91 15.22 -13.96
C GLU A 139 -7.76 16.45 -13.08
N ASN A 140 -8.85 16.81 -12.40
CA ASN A 140 -8.86 17.93 -11.46
C ASN A 140 -8.56 17.50 -10.02
N LYS A 141 -7.78 16.41 -9.83
CA LYS A 141 -7.52 15.83 -8.51
C LYS A 141 -6.04 15.47 -8.35
N ILE A 142 -5.46 15.92 -7.23
CA ILE A 142 -4.13 15.51 -6.80
C ILE A 142 -4.26 14.15 -6.10
N ARG A 143 -3.42 13.20 -6.50
CA ARG A 143 -3.25 11.93 -5.78
C ARG A 143 -1.79 11.71 -5.41
N PHE A 144 -1.57 10.91 -4.39
CA PHE A 144 -0.25 10.52 -3.96
C PHE A 144 0.20 9.25 -4.67
N TYR A 145 1.36 9.32 -5.33
CA TYR A 145 1.97 8.22 -6.06
C TYR A 145 3.16 7.68 -5.27
N PRO A 146 3.31 6.36 -5.10
CA PRO A 146 4.55 5.79 -4.59
C PRO A 146 5.74 6.30 -5.42
N GLN A 147 6.81 6.75 -4.77
CA GLN A 147 8.03 7.19 -5.47
C GLN A 147 8.55 6.10 -6.41
N ALA A 148 8.43 4.82 -6.00
CA ALA A 148 8.73 3.65 -6.82
C ALA A 148 8.05 3.69 -8.20
N LEU A 149 6.78 4.06 -8.24
CA LEU A 149 5.96 4.18 -9.45
C LEU A 149 6.25 5.47 -10.19
N TYR A 150 6.26 6.61 -9.49
CA TYR A 150 6.44 7.94 -10.09
C TYR A 150 7.72 7.99 -10.96
N LYS A 151 8.82 7.40 -10.47
CA LYS A 151 10.09 7.31 -11.21
C LYS A 151 10.00 6.51 -12.53
N GLN A 152 9.01 5.63 -12.69
CA GLN A 152 8.83 4.82 -13.91
C GLN A 152 7.95 5.52 -14.97
N MET A 153 7.19 6.55 -14.58
CA MET A 153 6.17 7.15 -15.44
C MET A 153 6.71 8.20 -16.44
N ASN A 154 7.92 8.72 -16.24
CA ASN A 154 8.55 9.71 -17.13
C ASN A 154 7.63 10.95 -17.38
N LEU A 155 7.12 11.54 -16.31
CA LEU A 155 6.07 12.57 -16.38
C LEU A 155 6.58 13.96 -16.75
N SER A 156 7.76 14.35 -16.27
CA SER A 156 8.33 15.69 -16.50
C SER A 156 9.85 15.72 -16.25
N GLU A 157 10.54 16.69 -16.85
CA GLU A 157 11.94 17.01 -16.55
C GLU A 157 12.11 17.72 -15.20
N GLU A 158 11.06 18.45 -14.78
CA GLU A 158 10.95 19.03 -13.44
C GLU A 158 10.03 18.16 -12.58
N HIS A 159 10.52 17.71 -11.43
CA HIS A 159 9.76 16.86 -10.52
C HIS A 159 10.07 17.19 -9.06
N PRO A 160 9.21 16.81 -8.09
CA PRO A 160 9.54 16.93 -6.68
C PRO A 160 10.81 16.13 -6.36
N GLU A 161 11.65 16.64 -5.47
CA GLU A 161 12.86 15.95 -5.03
C GLU A 161 12.53 14.56 -4.47
N PHE A 162 13.28 13.55 -4.91
CA PHE A 162 13.09 12.18 -4.46
C PHE A 162 13.76 11.94 -3.09
N GLY A 163 13.11 11.11 -2.28
CA GLY A 163 13.68 10.60 -1.05
C GLY A 163 14.77 9.56 -1.33
N PRO A 164 15.56 9.19 -0.31
CA PRO A 164 16.71 8.31 -0.48
C PRO A 164 16.34 6.88 -0.87
N ASN A 165 15.14 6.42 -0.49
CA ASN A 165 14.64 5.10 -0.79
C ASN A 165 13.22 5.16 -1.35
N GLU A 166 12.86 4.21 -2.22
CA GLU A 166 11.52 4.11 -2.78
C GLU A 166 10.58 3.28 -1.91
N ILE A 167 11.09 2.21 -1.30
CA ILE A 167 10.34 1.27 -0.46
C ILE A 167 11.00 1.20 0.91
N MET A 168 10.20 1.13 1.97
CA MET A 168 10.66 0.74 3.29
C MET A 168 10.02 -0.59 3.67
N ALA A 169 10.79 -1.48 4.28
CA ALA A 169 10.33 -2.81 4.65
C ALA A 169 10.94 -3.25 5.98
N THR A 170 10.16 -3.90 6.82
CA THR A 170 10.63 -4.44 8.09
C THR A 170 10.02 -5.82 8.30
N PHE A 171 10.85 -6.80 8.67
CA PHE A 171 10.45 -8.20 8.87
C PHE A 171 10.82 -8.68 10.27
N ASN A 172 9.97 -9.52 10.84
CA ASN A 172 10.03 -9.92 12.23
C ASN A 172 11.04 -11.04 12.46
N SER A 173 12.16 -10.76 13.11
CA SER A 173 13.19 -11.76 13.36
C SER A 173 12.80 -12.88 14.33
N ASN A 174 11.67 -12.73 15.04
CA ASN A 174 11.12 -13.77 15.91
C ASN A 174 10.10 -14.68 15.22
N ALA A 175 9.70 -14.38 13.98
CA ALA A 175 8.82 -15.25 13.22
C ALA A 175 9.56 -16.50 12.73
N ASN A 176 8.81 -17.59 12.57
CA ASN A 176 9.37 -18.88 12.17
C ASN A 176 9.36 -19.01 10.64
N TYR A 177 10.47 -18.65 10.00
CA TYR A 177 10.59 -18.73 8.55
C TYR A 177 11.22 -20.04 8.08
N TRP A 178 10.84 -20.42 6.87
CA TRP A 178 11.58 -21.35 6.03
C TRP A 178 12.25 -20.62 4.87
N PHE A 179 13.43 -21.08 4.48
CA PHE A 179 14.21 -20.51 3.39
C PHE A 179 14.45 -21.55 2.29
N GLU A 180 14.36 -21.11 1.03
CA GLU A 180 14.69 -21.95 -0.12
C GLU A 180 16.11 -22.51 0.00
N GLY A 181 16.25 -23.83 -0.15
CA GLY A 181 17.51 -24.54 0.03
C GLY A 181 17.77 -25.05 1.45
N ASP A 182 16.89 -24.79 2.43
CA ASP A 182 16.99 -25.43 3.74
C ASP A 182 16.94 -26.96 3.63
N PRO A 183 17.69 -27.69 4.48
CA PRO A 183 17.87 -29.14 4.34
C PRO A 183 16.61 -29.94 4.66
N LEU A 184 15.69 -29.35 5.43
CA LEU A 184 14.42 -29.96 5.80
C LEU A 184 13.27 -29.30 5.04
N PRO A 185 12.21 -30.07 4.69
CA PRO A 185 10.99 -29.50 4.16
C PRO A 185 10.38 -28.47 5.13
N MET A 186 9.67 -27.49 4.58
CA MET A 186 8.94 -26.51 5.36
C MET A 186 7.91 -27.18 6.27
N LEU A 187 7.89 -26.80 7.55
CA LEU A 187 6.90 -27.24 8.52
C LEU A 187 5.62 -26.41 8.41
N GLU A 188 4.49 -26.95 8.87
CA GLU A 188 3.19 -26.26 8.86
C GLU A 188 3.18 -24.93 9.63
N ILE A 189 3.98 -24.85 10.70
CA ILE A 189 4.13 -23.65 11.53
C ILE A 189 5.08 -22.60 10.93
N GLN A 190 5.69 -22.89 9.79
CA GLN A 190 6.62 -21.99 9.12
C GLN A 190 5.96 -21.24 7.97
N SER A 191 6.49 -20.05 7.67
CA SER A 191 6.16 -19.29 6.47
C SER A 191 7.37 -19.22 5.54
N ASP A 192 7.15 -19.34 4.24
CA ASP A 192 8.19 -19.12 3.24
C ASP A 192 8.58 -17.63 3.21
N MET A 193 9.82 -17.32 3.58
CA MET A 193 10.29 -15.93 3.66
C MET A 193 10.25 -15.22 2.29
N LEU A 194 10.48 -15.93 1.19
CA LEU A 194 10.46 -15.33 -0.16
C LEU A 194 9.05 -14.92 -0.56
N TYR A 195 8.03 -15.72 -0.20
CA TYR A 195 6.64 -15.31 -0.36
C TYR A 195 6.38 -13.99 0.36
N VAL A 196 6.72 -13.93 1.65
CA VAL A 196 6.44 -12.77 2.51
C VAL A 196 7.16 -11.54 1.97
N VAL A 197 8.44 -11.65 1.60
CA VAL A 197 9.19 -10.50 1.07
C VAL A 197 8.60 -10.00 -0.25
N ILE A 198 8.21 -10.87 -1.19
CA ILE A 198 7.62 -10.44 -2.46
C ILE A 198 6.25 -9.78 -2.21
N HIS A 199 5.42 -10.37 -1.35
CA HIS A 199 4.13 -9.81 -0.93
C HIS A 199 4.28 -8.38 -0.43
N GLU A 200 5.16 -8.17 0.55
CA GLU A 200 5.38 -6.85 1.13
C GLU A 200 5.94 -5.86 0.11
N MET A 201 6.91 -6.29 -0.71
CA MET A 201 7.45 -5.41 -1.75
C MET A 201 6.39 -4.96 -2.75
N VAL A 202 5.36 -5.77 -3.04
CA VAL A 202 4.23 -5.37 -3.91
C VAL A 202 3.37 -4.27 -3.25
N HIS A 203 3.19 -4.28 -1.92
CA HIS A 203 2.63 -3.12 -1.22
C HIS A 203 3.49 -1.87 -1.46
N GLY A 204 4.81 -2.00 -1.36
CA GLY A 204 5.76 -0.92 -1.65
C GLY A 204 5.68 -0.38 -3.09
N LEU A 205 5.32 -1.24 -4.06
CA LEU A 205 5.13 -0.83 -5.45
C LEU A 205 3.82 -0.07 -5.69
N GLY A 206 2.82 -0.20 -4.80
CA GLY A 206 1.56 0.55 -4.88
C GLY A 206 0.29 -0.28 -4.80
N PHE A 207 0.35 -1.58 -4.48
CA PHE A 207 -0.84 -2.32 -4.06
C PHE A 207 -1.22 -1.87 -2.66
N THR A 208 -1.99 -0.80 -2.53
CA THR A 208 -2.37 -0.22 -1.25
C THR A 208 -3.63 0.62 -1.43
N THR A 209 -4.20 1.14 -0.35
CA THR A 209 -5.31 2.09 -0.38
C THR A 209 -5.15 3.12 0.72
N SER A 210 -5.62 4.34 0.47
CA SER A 210 -5.70 5.34 1.53
C SER A 210 -6.82 5.08 2.54
N TRP A 211 -7.78 4.20 2.24
CA TRP A 211 -8.99 4.04 3.04
C TRP A 211 -8.73 3.23 4.32
N ASP A 212 -9.12 3.79 5.46
CA ASP A 212 -9.02 3.14 6.78
C ASP A 212 -9.97 3.81 7.80
N ASP A 213 -10.17 3.19 8.96
CA ASP A 213 -10.88 3.77 10.11
C ASP A 213 -9.89 4.55 10.99
N TYR A 214 -9.35 5.65 10.43
CA TYR A 214 -8.33 6.49 11.07
C TYR A 214 -8.77 7.08 12.42
N PHE A 215 -10.07 7.23 12.64
CA PHE A 215 -10.62 7.80 13.87
C PHE A 215 -11.05 6.73 14.88
N GLY A 216 -11.06 5.44 14.53
CA GLY A 216 -11.53 4.36 15.40
C GLY A 216 -13.02 4.45 15.72
N VAL A 217 -13.81 5.04 14.82
CA VAL A 217 -15.25 5.31 15.00
C VAL A 217 -16.12 4.44 14.09
N LYS A 218 -15.54 3.38 13.49
CA LYS A 218 -16.20 2.49 12.54
C LYS A 218 -16.71 3.23 11.30
N ALA A 219 -15.86 4.09 10.76
CA ALA A 219 -16.13 4.83 9.53
C ALA A 219 -14.85 4.92 8.70
N LEU A 220 -14.91 4.52 7.43
CA LEU A 220 -13.74 4.58 6.56
C LEU A 220 -13.65 5.94 5.88
N THR A 221 -12.45 6.52 5.91
CA THR A 221 -12.10 7.74 5.19
C THR A 221 -10.78 7.53 4.45
N PRO A 222 -10.52 8.26 3.36
CA PRO A 222 -9.18 8.36 2.80
C PRO A 222 -8.19 8.95 3.83
N VAL A 223 -6.89 8.91 3.52
CA VAL A 223 -5.86 9.34 4.47
C VAL A 223 -6.00 10.82 4.79
N ILE A 224 -5.90 11.17 6.07
CA ILE A 224 -5.98 12.54 6.54
C ILE A 224 -4.67 13.25 6.19
N GLY A 225 -4.75 14.41 5.53
CA GLY A 225 -3.59 15.26 5.31
C GLY A 225 -3.92 16.75 5.43
N GLY A 226 -2.88 17.58 5.47
CA GLY A 226 -3.00 19.03 5.29
C GLY A 226 -2.08 19.46 4.14
N THR A 227 -2.58 20.16 3.15
CA THR A 227 -1.73 20.75 2.10
C THR A 227 -1.71 22.26 2.20
N THR A 228 -0.55 22.85 1.92
CA THR A 228 -0.51 24.18 1.30
C THR A 228 -0.99 23.98 -0.15
N LYS A 229 -1.98 24.74 -0.60
CA LYS A 229 -2.44 24.72 -2.00
C LYS A 229 -1.21 24.70 -2.94
N ALA A 230 -1.14 23.72 -3.84
CA ALA A 230 -0.29 23.88 -5.02
C ALA A 230 -0.86 25.06 -5.85
N PRO A 231 -0.02 26.01 -6.30
CA PRO A 231 -0.53 27.11 -7.11
C PRO A 231 -1.08 26.56 -8.43
N SER A 232 -2.28 26.99 -8.78
CA SER A 232 -2.79 26.75 -10.14
C SER A 232 -1.91 27.49 -11.15
N PRO A 233 -1.66 26.94 -12.35
CA PRO A 233 -0.93 27.66 -13.40
C PRO A 233 -1.62 29.01 -13.69
N GLY A 234 -0.98 30.11 -13.29
CA GLY A 234 -1.50 31.48 -13.47
C GLY A 234 -2.01 32.18 -12.20
N GLU A 235 -2.05 31.53 -11.03
CA GLU A 235 -2.34 32.21 -9.76
C GLU A 235 -1.08 32.87 -9.18
N THR A 236 -1.15 34.18 -8.92
CA THR A 236 -0.14 34.92 -8.15
C THR A 236 -0.49 34.80 -6.67
N THR A 237 0.19 33.91 -5.95
CA THR A 237 0.00 33.75 -4.50
C THR A 237 0.61 34.94 -3.76
N THR A 238 -0.19 35.62 -2.95
CA THR A 238 0.31 36.57 -1.94
C THR A 238 0.61 35.79 -0.67
N GLN A 239 1.74 36.09 -0.02
CA GLN A 239 2.39 35.32 1.06
C GLN A 239 1.59 35.11 2.38
N ASN A 240 0.27 35.37 2.41
CA ASN A 240 -0.53 35.33 3.64
C ASN A 240 -1.64 34.27 3.68
N ASN A 241 -1.76 33.40 2.66
CA ASN A 241 -2.76 32.31 2.64
C ASN A 241 -2.12 30.91 2.79
N GLU A 242 -0.98 30.82 3.47
CA GLU A 242 -0.31 29.56 3.74
C GLU A 242 -1.01 28.81 4.89
N LEU A 243 -2.06 28.06 4.50
CA LEU A 243 -2.70 26.90 5.14
C LEU A 243 -4.23 27.05 5.15
N GLU A 244 -4.85 26.84 4.00
CA GLU A 244 -6.30 26.84 3.85
C GLU A 244 -6.78 25.44 3.44
N SER A 245 -7.45 24.78 4.39
CA SER A 245 -8.10 23.45 4.37
C SER A 245 -7.22 22.20 4.55
N SER A 246 -7.59 21.39 5.54
CA SER A 246 -7.19 19.99 5.64
C SER A 246 -8.24 19.15 4.89
N GLN A 247 -7.79 18.15 4.14
CA GLN A 247 -8.64 17.32 3.30
C GLN A 247 -8.21 15.85 3.41
N PHE A 248 -9.09 14.97 2.97
CA PHE A 248 -8.79 13.56 2.80
C PHE A 248 -8.18 13.33 1.42
N PHE A 249 -7.01 12.66 1.40
CA PHE A 249 -6.26 12.42 0.17
C PHE A 249 -6.40 10.98 -0.29
N GLU A 250 -6.39 10.81 -1.60
CA GLU A 250 -6.33 9.51 -2.24
C GLU A 250 -4.89 9.17 -2.64
N LEU A 251 -4.57 7.88 -2.54
CA LEU A 251 -3.44 7.30 -3.26
C LEU A 251 -3.86 7.06 -4.71
N ILE A 252 -2.91 6.97 -5.63
CA ILE A 252 -3.21 6.66 -7.04
C ILE A 252 -4.00 5.35 -7.20
N SER A 253 -3.78 4.36 -6.34
CA SER A 253 -4.53 3.11 -6.36
C SER A 253 -6.02 3.30 -6.09
N ASP A 254 -6.42 4.29 -5.28
CA ASP A 254 -7.83 4.53 -4.95
C ASP A 254 -8.66 4.98 -6.16
N LYS A 255 -8.01 5.56 -7.19
CA LYS A 255 -8.62 5.84 -8.50
C LYS A 255 -9.26 4.60 -9.13
N PHE A 256 -8.72 3.41 -8.82
CA PHE A 256 -9.16 2.14 -9.38
C PHE A 256 -10.17 1.41 -8.48
N LEU A 257 -10.48 1.93 -7.29
CA LEU A 257 -11.44 1.29 -6.40
C LEU A 257 -12.87 1.46 -6.92
N VAL A 258 -13.60 0.35 -6.94
CA VAL A 258 -14.99 0.30 -7.40
C VAL A 258 -15.84 -0.53 -6.45
N LEU A 259 -17.07 -0.07 -6.20
CA LEU A 259 -18.11 -0.86 -5.54
C LEU A 259 -18.69 -1.87 -6.53
N LEU A 260 -18.47 -3.16 -6.30
CA LEU A 260 -18.87 -4.21 -7.23
C LEU A 260 -20.39 -4.31 -7.45
N PRO A 261 -21.26 -4.14 -6.43
CA PRO A 261 -22.70 -4.22 -6.66
C PRO A 261 -23.28 -3.12 -7.56
N SER A 262 -22.69 -1.91 -7.53
CA SER A 262 -23.24 -0.73 -8.22
C SER A 262 -22.38 -0.23 -9.39
N GLY A 263 -21.12 -0.65 -9.47
CA GLY A 263 -20.13 -0.09 -10.39
C GLY A 263 -19.66 1.32 -10.04
N LYS A 264 -20.09 1.89 -8.90
CA LYS A 264 -19.70 3.25 -8.47
C LYS A 264 -18.21 3.27 -8.11
N LEU A 265 -17.45 4.20 -8.70
CA LEU A 265 -16.06 4.45 -8.32
C LEU A 265 -15.99 5.02 -6.91
N VAL A 266 -15.11 4.47 -6.08
CA VAL A 266 -14.95 4.90 -4.69
C VAL A 266 -14.40 6.33 -4.60
N THR A 267 -13.67 6.82 -5.61
CA THR A 267 -13.29 8.24 -5.71
C THR A 267 -14.46 9.21 -5.58
N SER A 268 -15.62 8.89 -6.17
CA SER A 268 -16.80 9.76 -6.04
C SER A 268 -17.33 9.83 -4.59
N ILE A 269 -17.11 8.78 -3.80
CA ILE A 269 -17.46 8.74 -2.38
C ILE A 269 -16.43 9.53 -1.57
N ALA A 270 -15.14 9.48 -1.92
CA ALA A 270 -14.13 10.34 -1.33
C ALA A 270 -14.45 11.83 -1.55
N ASP A 271 -14.97 12.18 -2.73
CA ASP A 271 -15.36 13.57 -3.04
C ASP A 271 -16.51 14.05 -2.14
N GLU A 272 -17.53 13.20 -1.93
CA GLU A 272 -18.62 13.48 -0.98
C GLU A 272 -18.11 13.64 0.47
N ILE A 273 -17.19 12.79 0.91
CA ILE A 273 -16.58 12.88 2.25
C ILE A 273 -15.73 14.16 2.39
N ASN A 274 -15.06 14.59 1.32
CA ASN A 274 -14.23 15.80 1.31
C ASN A 274 -15.01 17.13 1.37
N GLU A 275 -16.34 17.10 1.28
CA GLU A 275 -17.17 18.26 1.63
C GLU A 275 -17.04 18.62 3.13
N PHE A 276 -16.62 17.68 3.98
CA PHE A 276 -16.24 17.95 5.36
C PHE A 276 -14.91 18.72 5.42
N GLN A 277 -14.98 20.00 5.79
CA GLN A 277 -13.81 20.85 5.92
C GLN A 277 -13.31 20.87 7.38
N PHE A 278 -12.02 20.62 7.57
CA PHE A 278 -11.38 20.71 8.88
C PHE A 278 -10.03 21.44 8.80
N LYS A 279 -9.52 21.89 9.95
CA LYS A 279 -8.18 22.46 10.09
C LYS A 279 -7.43 21.63 11.13
N ILE A 280 -6.33 21.01 10.72
CA ILE A 280 -5.47 20.23 11.62
C ILE A 280 -4.89 21.11 12.74
N GLU A 281 -4.61 22.39 12.48
CA GLU A 281 -4.03 23.31 13.49
C GLU A 281 -5.05 23.86 14.50
N SER A 282 -6.34 23.97 14.15
CA SER A 282 -7.34 24.54 15.06
C SER A 282 -7.94 23.53 16.03
N LEU A 283 -7.52 22.26 15.95
CA LEU A 283 -8.06 21.16 16.75
C LEU A 283 -6.87 20.45 17.39
N SER A 284 -6.65 20.76 18.67
CA SER A 284 -5.49 20.33 19.47
C SER A 284 -5.29 18.82 19.65
N SER A 285 -6.13 17.97 19.03
CA SER A 285 -5.98 16.52 18.98
C SER A 285 -6.78 15.91 17.83
N LEU A 286 -6.36 14.74 17.33
CA LEU A 286 -7.14 13.91 16.40
C LEU A 286 -8.56 13.61 16.92
N ASP A 287 -8.74 13.54 18.24
CA ASP A 287 -10.06 13.38 18.87
C ASP A 287 -11.01 14.55 18.57
N GLY A 288 -10.48 15.77 18.47
CA GLY A 288 -11.26 16.95 18.09
C GLY A 288 -11.79 16.86 16.67
N VAL A 289 -10.96 16.38 15.74
CA VAL A 289 -11.34 16.13 14.34
C VAL A 289 -12.37 14.99 14.28
N ALA A 290 -12.15 13.90 15.01
CA ALA A 290 -13.09 12.78 15.07
C ALA A 290 -14.47 13.20 15.58
N ASN A 291 -14.54 14.01 16.65
CA ASN A 291 -15.81 14.52 17.18
C ASN A 291 -16.53 15.45 16.19
N ALA A 292 -15.80 16.33 15.50
CA ALA A 292 -16.39 17.18 14.47
C ALA A 292 -16.87 16.36 13.26
N PHE A 293 -16.09 15.36 12.86
CA PHE A 293 -16.43 14.49 11.74
C PHE A 293 -17.67 13.65 12.05
N THR A 294 -17.76 13.02 13.23
CA THR A 294 -18.93 12.22 13.62
C THR A 294 -20.23 13.02 13.72
N ALA A 295 -20.15 14.33 13.95
CA ALA A 295 -21.30 15.24 13.92
C ALA A 295 -21.65 15.77 12.51
N SER A 296 -20.81 15.50 11.50
CA SER A 296 -20.98 16.00 10.13
C SER A 296 -21.99 15.18 9.31
N PRO A 297 -22.58 15.77 8.26
CA PRO A 297 -23.39 15.04 7.28
C PRO A 297 -22.63 13.94 6.52
N GLN A 298 -21.29 14.00 6.47
CA GLN A 298 -20.43 13.05 5.77
C GLN A 298 -20.19 11.76 6.56
N PHE A 299 -20.37 11.77 7.89
CA PHE A 299 -20.13 10.59 8.73
C PHE A 299 -20.96 9.35 8.35
N PRO A 300 -22.28 9.45 8.07
CA PRO A 300 -23.06 8.31 7.58
C PRO A 300 -22.51 7.70 6.28
N ILE A 301 -21.91 8.50 5.39
CA ILE A 301 -21.31 8.03 4.12
C ILE A 301 -20.07 7.18 4.43
N ALA A 302 -19.19 7.68 5.29
CA ALA A 302 -17.99 6.97 5.74
C ALA A 302 -18.33 5.70 6.54
N LYS A 303 -19.40 5.74 7.36
CA LYS A 303 -19.92 4.57 8.07
C LYS A 303 -20.45 3.51 7.11
N ASN A 304 -21.19 3.91 6.07
CA ASN A 304 -21.64 2.98 5.03
C ASN A 304 -20.43 2.33 4.32
N MET A 305 -19.36 3.08 4.04
CA MET A 305 -18.14 2.49 3.48
C MET A 305 -17.48 1.46 4.41
N TYR A 306 -17.53 1.67 5.73
CA TYR A 306 -17.08 0.68 6.71
C TYR A 306 -17.91 -0.61 6.67
N GLU A 307 -19.23 -0.51 6.53
CA GLU A 307 -20.12 -1.67 6.37
C GLU A 307 -19.87 -2.42 5.05
N VAL A 308 -19.65 -1.67 3.96
CA VAL A 308 -19.30 -2.24 2.65
C VAL A 308 -17.94 -2.98 2.71
N ALA A 309 -16.96 -2.44 3.43
CA ALA A 309 -15.66 -3.08 3.62
C ALA A 309 -15.68 -4.35 4.49
N MET A 310 -16.83 -4.67 5.08
CA MET A 310 -17.11 -5.93 5.79
C MET A 310 -18.16 -6.79 5.08
N THR A 311 -18.48 -6.48 3.82
CA THR A 311 -19.39 -7.27 2.99
C THR A 311 -18.59 -8.01 1.92
N HIS A 312 -18.54 -9.34 2.00
CA HIS A 312 -17.77 -10.18 1.07
C HIS A 312 -18.07 -9.85 -0.40
N GLY A 313 -17.01 -9.66 -1.21
CA GLY A 313 -17.12 -9.40 -2.63
C GLY A 313 -17.73 -8.03 -2.98
N ALA A 314 -17.65 -7.04 -2.09
CA ALA A 314 -18.27 -5.74 -2.31
C ALA A 314 -17.34 -4.69 -2.95
N ILE A 315 -16.02 -4.82 -2.81
CA ILE A 315 -15.03 -3.85 -3.31
C ILE A 315 -13.99 -4.56 -4.17
N GLY A 316 -13.53 -3.90 -5.24
CA GLY A 316 -12.42 -4.38 -6.05
C GLY A 316 -11.56 -3.25 -6.62
N PHE A 317 -10.34 -3.59 -7.06
CA PHE A 317 -9.54 -2.74 -7.93
C PHE A 317 -9.81 -3.05 -9.40
N LEU A 318 -10.18 -2.05 -10.18
CA LEU A 318 -10.21 -2.15 -11.63
C LEU A 318 -8.79 -2.42 -12.17
N THR A 319 -8.69 -3.40 -13.07
CA THR A 319 -7.44 -3.76 -13.77
C THR A 319 -7.31 -3.06 -15.12
N ILE A 320 -8.14 -2.04 -15.34
CA ILE A 320 -8.16 -1.15 -16.50
C ILE A 320 -8.38 0.28 -16.01
N PRO A 321 -7.99 1.30 -16.80
CA PRO A 321 -8.32 2.68 -16.48
C PRO A 321 -9.83 2.87 -16.23
N PRO A 322 -10.21 3.55 -15.14
CA PRO A 322 -11.62 3.80 -14.86
C PRO A 322 -12.24 4.66 -15.96
N SER A 323 -13.52 4.40 -16.25
CA SER A 323 -14.33 5.19 -17.17
C SER A 323 -15.77 5.22 -16.64
N GLU A 324 -16.44 6.37 -16.79
CA GLU A 324 -17.82 6.57 -16.34
C GLU A 324 -18.83 5.64 -17.04
N GLN A 325 -18.43 4.95 -18.12
CA GLN A 325 -19.30 4.13 -18.97
C GLN A 325 -19.05 2.62 -18.86
N LEU A 326 -18.28 2.16 -17.86
CA LEU A 326 -18.04 0.72 -17.71
C LEU A 326 -19.35 -0.01 -17.37
N THR A 327 -19.71 -0.98 -18.20
CA THR A 327 -20.84 -1.87 -17.91
C THR A 327 -20.47 -2.84 -16.78
N GLN A 328 -21.47 -3.37 -16.06
CA GLN A 328 -21.26 -4.35 -14.99
C GLN A 328 -20.44 -5.56 -15.46
N GLY A 329 -20.69 -6.06 -16.67
CA GLY A 329 -19.93 -7.17 -17.25
C GLY A 329 -18.46 -6.81 -17.52
N GLN A 330 -18.17 -5.56 -17.90
CA GLN A 330 -16.79 -5.10 -18.04
C GLN A 330 -16.08 -5.00 -16.68
N ILE A 331 -16.77 -4.53 -15.65
CA ILE A 331 -16.21 -4.45 -14.29
C ILE A 331 -15.86 -5.85 -13.78
N LEU A 332 -16.81 -6.79 -13.81
CA LEU A 332 -16.60 -8.15 -13.30
C LEU A 332 -15.44 -8.89 -13.98
N ASN A 333 -15.19 -8.60 -15.26
CA ASN A 333 -14.08 -9.21 -16.00
C ASN A 333 -12.73 -8.52 -15.75
N ASN A 334 -12.73 -7.24 -15.35
CA ASN A 334 -11.53 -6.41 -15.22
C ASN A 334 -11.34 -5.91 -13.79
N VAL A 335 -11.46 -6.82 -12.82
CA VAL A 335 -11.32 -6.50 -11.40
C VAL A 335 -10.49 -7.51 -10.63
N ILE A 336 -9.74 -7.02 -9.65
CA ILE A 336 -9.22 -7.79 -8.52
C ILE A 336 -10.16 -7.57 -7.34
N ILE A 337 -10.80 -8.63 -6.84
CA ILE A 337 -11.70 -8.54 -5.69
C ILE A 337 -10.86 -8.38 -4.42
N LEU A 338 -11.25 -7.42 -3.57
CA LEU A 338 -10.55 -7.16 -2.32
C LEU A 338 -11.17 -7.93 -1.16
N GLU A 339 -10.37 -8.19 -0.14
CA GLU A 339 -10.78 -8.84 1.09
C GLU A 339 -11.76 -7.94 1.85
N THR A 340 -13.02 -8.34 1.87
CA THR A 340 -14.11 -7.64 2.56
C THR A 340 -14.98 -8.59 3.39
N SER A 341 -14.51 -9.81 3.66
CA SER A 341 -15.24 -10.81 4.46
C SER A 341 -14.92 -10.75 5.97
N LEU A 342 -13.85 -10.05 6.36
CA LEU A 342 -13.40 -9.96 7.75
C LEU A 342 -14.37 -9.15 8.62
N ILE A 343 -14.88 -9.77 9.69
CA ILE A 343 -15.81 -9.17 10.65
C ILE A 343 -15.27 -9.39 12.08
N PRO A 344 -14.96 -8.33 12.85
CA PRO A 344 -15.01 -6.91 12.46
C PRO A 344 -13.94 -6.56 11.41
N TYR A 345 -14.07 -5.39 10.78
CA TYR A 345 -13.04 -4.80 9.92
C TYR A 345 -11.68 -4.88 10.59
N GLN A 346 -10.68 -5.35 9.86
CA GLN A 346 -9.31 -5.49 10.33
C GLN A 346 -8.41 -4.49 9.62
N HIS A 347 -7.90 -3.51 10.37
CA HIS A 347 -6.95 -2.53 9.86
C HIS A 347 -5.77 -3.21 9.17
N SER A 348 -5.33 -2.63 8.05
CA SER A 348 -4.26 -3.18 7.21
C SER A 348 -4.53 -4.55 6.55
N SER A 349 -5.68 -5.20 6.82
CA SER A 349 -6.10 -6.45 6.19
C SER A 349 -7.27 -6.23 5.24
N SER A 350 -8.42 -5.83 5.79
CA SER A 350 -9.63 -5.52 5.04
C SER A 350 -9.34 -4.42 4.00
N ILE A 351 -9.78 -4.63 2.76
CA ILE A 351 -9.57 -3.77 1.57
C ILE A 351 -8.11 -3.46 1.19
N ALA A 352 -7.13 -3.92 1.97
CA ALA A 352 -5.71 -3.80 1.68
C ALA A 352 -5.14 -5.05 1.02
N HIS A 353 -5.92 -6.14 0.96
CA HIS A 353 -5.55 -7.44 0.42
C HIS A 353 -6.62 -7.95 -0.56
N THR A 354 -6.28 -9.00 -1.29
CA THR A 354 -7.21 -9.69 -2.19
C THR A 354 -8.08 -10.68 -1.43
N ASP A 355 -9.30 -10.88 -1.93
CA ASP A 355 -10.27 -11.83 -1.39
C ASP A 355 -9.70 -13.24 -1.23
N PHE A 356 -9.70 -13.77 0.00
CA PHE A 356 -9.03 -15.02 0.27
C PHE A 356 -9.67 -16.20 -0.47
N GLU A 357 -10.98 -16.37 -0.34
CA GLU A 357 -11.71 -17.50 -0.93
C GLU A 357 -11.57 -17.54 -2.45
N THR A 358 -11.60 -16.38 -3.10
CA THR A 358 -11.45 -16.27 -4.56
C THR A 358 -10.05 -16.66 -5.02
N TYR A 359 -8.99 -16.24 -4.32
CA TYR A 359 -7.64 -16.23 -4.88
C TYR A 359 -6.68 -17.26 -4.30
N VAL A 360 -6.99 -17.88 -3.15
CA VAL A 360 -6.08 -18.82 -2.46
C VAL A 360 -5.61 -20.00 -3.34
N ASN A 361 -6.44 -20.45 -4.29
CA ASN A 361 -6.14 -21.54 -5.23
C ASN A 361 -5.92 -21.04 -6.67
N SER A 362 -5.68 -19.75 -6.86
CA SER A 362 -5.53 -19.12 -8.18
C SER A 362 -4.11 -18.64 -8.42
N SER A 363 -3.79 -18.21 -9.65
CA SER A 363 -2.50 -17.56 -9.93
C SER A 363 -2.33 -16.16 -9.29
N ASP A 364 -3.38 -15.55 -8.75
CA ASP A 364 -3.36 -14.25 -8.06
C ASP A 364 -3.32 -14.41 -6.52
N PHE A 365 -2.67 -15.45 -6.02
CA PHE A 365 -2.59 -15.83 -4.60
C PHE A 365 -1.66 -14.96 -3.73
N LEU A 366 -0.89 -14.05 -4.33
CA LEU A 366 0.22 -13.40 -3.62
C LEU A 366 -0.25 -12.42 -2.56
N MET A 367 -1.33 -11.67 -2.82
CA MET A 367 -1.77 -10.54 -1.99
C MET A 367 -2.89 -10.92 -1.01
N LEU A 368 -2.89 -12.16 -0.51
CA LEU A 368 -3.83 -12.61 0.51
C LEU A 368 -3.47 -12.01 1.88
N TYR A 369 -4.46 -11.68 2.71
CA TYR A 369 -4.22 -11.10 4.04
C TYR A 369 -3.55 -12.05 5.04
N THR A 370 -3.53 -13.34 4.72
CA THR A 370 -2.89 -14.37 5.53
C THR A 370 -2.12 -15.34 4.65
N TYR A 371 -1.02 -15.85 5.19
CA TYR A 371 -0.17 -16.80 4.50
C TYR A 371 -0.89 -18.15 4.36
N PRO A 372 -1.02 -18.71 3.15
CA PRO A 372 -1.53 -20.07 2.97
C PRO A 372 -0.53 -21.07 3.58
N LYS A 373 -0.82 -21.51 4.81
CA LYS A 373 0.03 -22.43 5.57
C LYS A 373 0.33 -23.69 4.77
N THR A 374 1.46 -24.35 5.09
CA THR A 374 1.90 -25.65 4.58
C THR A 374 2.54 -25.73 3.20
N ALA A 375 2.62 -24.64 2.42
CA ALA A 375 3.24 -24.66 1.10
C ALA A 375 4.29 -23.57 0.89
N THR A 376 5.43 -23.93 0.32
CA THR A 376 6.44 -22.97 -0.14
C THR A 376 5.95 -22.21 -1.37
N LEU A 377 6.56 -21.07 -1.69
CA LEU A 377 6.19 -20.29 -2.87
C LEU A 377 6.28 -21.13 -4.16
N GLY A 378 7.34 -21.92 -4.30
CA GLY A 378 7.53 -22.81 -5.44
C GLY A 378 6.45 -23.89 -5.57
N GLN A 379 5.96 -24.41 -4.46
CA GLN A 379 4.84 -25.37 -4.43
C GLN A 379 3.53 -24.71 -4.84
N ILE A 380 3.22 -23.52 -4.31
CA ILE A 380 1.99 -22.78 -4.65
C ILE A 380 2.00 -22.45 -6.15
N MET A 381 3.08 -21.86 -6.67
CA MET A 381 3.22 -21.52 -8.08
C MET A 381 3.07 -22.74 -9.00
N SER A 382 3.60 -23.89 -8.58
CA SER A 382 3.48 -25.13 -9.34
C SER A 382 2.05 -25.67 -9.33
N ALA A 383 1.34 -25.58 -8.20
CA ALA A 383 -0.03 -26.06 -8.06
C ALA A 383 -1.01 -25.26 -8.92
N VAL A 384 -0.83 -23.94 -8.98
CA VAL A 384 -1.71 -23.03 -9.75
C VAL A 384 -1.25 -22.82 -11.19
N GLY A 385 -0.16 -23.48 -11.60
CA GLY A 385 0.39 -23.40 -12.96
C GLY A 385 1.02 -22.07 -13.33
N SER A 386 1.40 -21.24 -12.36
CA SER A 386 1.98 -19.92 -12.60
C SER A 386 3.50 -19.93 -12.79
N THR A 387 4.18 -21.06 -12.47
CA THR A 387 5.64 -21.16 -12.43
C THR A 387 6.34 -20.58 -13.65
N ASN A 388 5.85 -20.87 -14.87
CA ASN A 388 6.48 -20.44 -16.13
C ASN A 388 5.67 -19.39 -16.90
N THR A 389 4.65 -18.79 -16.30
CA THR A 389 3.71 -17.89 -17.00
C THR A 389 3.64 -16.51 -16.37
N THR A 390 3.40 -16.42 -15.07
CA THR A 390 3.29 -15.14 -14.35
C THR A 390 4.17 -15.08 -13.12
N GLY A 391 4.65 -16.24 -12.65
CA GLY A 391 5.42 -16.32 -11.43
C GLY A 391 4.54 -16.12 -10.18
N PRO A 392 5.08 -15.47 -9.14
CA PRO A 392 4.31 -15.11 -7.96
C PRO A 392 3.36 -13.92 -8.21
N ILE A 393 3.65 -13.05 -9.17
CA ILE A 393 2.83 -11.86 -9.46
C ILE A 393 1.82 -12.24 -10.55
N GLY A 394 0.62 -12.63 -10.11
CA GLY A 394 -0.47 -13.17 -10.93
C GLY A 394 -0.98 -12.25 -12.05
N PRO A 395 -1.79 -12.80 -12.97
CA PRO A 395 -2.23 -12.08 -14.17
C PRO A 395 -3.05 -10.83 -13.84
N LYS A 396 -3.97 -10.86 -12.87
CA LYS A 396 -4.75 -9.66 -12.54
C LYS A 396 -3.87 -8.64 -11.82
N LEU A 397 -3.02 -9.07 -10.89
CA LEU A 397 -2.07 -8.18 -10.21
C LEU A 397 -1.13 -7.47 -11.19
N ARG A 398 -0.65 -8.18 -12.22
CA ARG A 398 0.10 -7.59 -13.33
C ARG A 398 -0.70 -6.50 -14.05
N LEU A 399 -1.97 -6.75 -14.38
CA LEU A 399 -2.82 -5.75 -15.04
C LEU A 399 -3.06 -4.52 -14.16
N LEU A 400 -3.24 -4.69 -12.84
CA LEU A 400 -3.34 -3.58 -11.90
C LEU A 400 -2.04 -2.76 -11.88
N LEU A 401 -0.87 -3.39 -11.72
CA LEU A 401 0.42 -2.68 -11.77
C LEU A 401 0.61 -1.93 -13.10
N GLY A 402 0.18 -2.53 -14.21
CA GLY A 402 0.14 -1.88 -15.52
C GLY A 402 -0.76 -0.65 -15.54
N SER A 403 -1.96 -0.76 -14.97
CA SER A 403 -2.94 0.33 -14.89
C SER A 403 -2.48 1.48 -13.99
N LEU A 404 -1.73 1.19 -12.93
CA LEU A 404 -1.08 2.20 -12.09
C LEU A 404 -0.02 3.00 -12.86
N GLY A 405 0.64 2.38 -13.85
CA GLY A 405 1.63 3.03 -14.71
C GLY A 405 2.97 2.31 -14.84
N TYR A 406 3.13 1.13 -14.25
CA TYR A 406 4.32 0.31 -14.52
C TYR A 406 4.26 -0.30 -15.92
N GLU A 407 5.42 -0.42 -16.57
CA GLU A 407 5.51 -1.20 -17.79
C GLU A 407 5.66 -2.69 -17.42
N VAL A 408 4.67 -3.51 -17.75
CA VAL A 408 4.64 -4.94 -17.43
C VAL A 408 5.19 -5.74 -18.61
N LYS A 409 6.04 -6.73 -18.34
CA LYS A 409 6.58 -7.61 -19.38
C LYS A 409 5.49 -8.50 -19.96
N ASN A 410 5.49 -8.65 -21.28
CA ASN A 410 4.57 -9.57 -21.98
C ASN A 410 4.96 -11.03 -21.73
N GLU A 411 6.26 -11.31 -21.73
CA GLU A 411 6.80 -12.64 -21.45
C GLU A 411 7.39 -12.69 -20.05
N TYR A 412 7.21 -13.83 -19.38
CA TYR A 412 7.81 -14.10 -18.08
C TYR A 412 8.74 -15.29 -18.20
N VAL A 413 9.97 -15.11 -17.73
CA VAL A 413 10.93 -16.19 -17.56
C VAL A 413 11.28 -16.25 -16.08
N PRO A 414 11.14 -17.41 -15.42
CA PRO A 414 11.47 -17.54 -14.00
C PRO A 414 12.95 -17.17 -13.79
N PRO A 415 13.26 -16.21 -12.91
CA PRO A 415 14.63 -15.78 -12.71
C PRO A 415 15.47 -16.79 -11.92
N VAL A 416 14.80 -17.66 -11.16
CA VAL A 416 15.38 -18.73 -10.36
C VAL A 416 14.46 -19.95 -10.42
N LYS A 417 15.03 -21.14 -10.21
CA LYS A 417 14.27 -22.38 -10.06
C LYS A 417 14.04 -22.64 -8.58
N LEU A 418 12.78 -22.60 -8.14
CA LEU A 418 12.37 -22.92 -6.78
C LEU A 418 12.06 -24.42 -6.64
N SER A 419 12.20 -24.95 -5.43
CA SER A 419 11.73 -26.30 -5.10
C SER A 419 10.22 -26.37 -5.21
N ASN A 420 9.71 -27.39 -5.91
CA ASN A 420 8.29 -27.57 -6.19
C ASN A 420 7.82 -29.01 -5.94
N MET A 421 8.46 -29.72 -5.00
CA MET A 421 8.03 -31.08 -4.65
C MET A 421 6.55 -31.08 -4.23
N PRO A 422 5.69 -31.90 -4.85
CA PRO A 422 4.25 -31.87 -4.59
C PRO A 422 3.94 -32.16 -3.13
N ILE A 423 3.07 -31.35 -2.52
CA ILE A 423 2.49 -31.65 -1.21
C ILE A 423 1.40 -32.68 -1.41
N LYS A 424 1.43 -33.79 -0.66
CA LYS A 424 0.28 -34.70 -0.59
C LYS A 424 -0.87 -33.95 0.11
N ASN A 425 -1.98 -33.75 -0.60
CA ASN A 425 -3.18 -33.05 -0.11
C ASN A 425 -2.98 -31.55 0.15
N TYR A 426 -2.42 -30.79 -0.82
CA TYR A 426 -2.47 -29.32 -0.75
C TYR A 426 -3.93 -28.85 -0.79
N ASN A 427 -4.43 -28.35 0.33
CA ASN A 427 -5.71 -27.66 0.43
C ASN A 427 -5.51 -26.37 1.25
N PRO A 428 -5.13 -25.26 0.61
CA PRO A 428 -4.81 -24.03 1.33
C PRO A 428 -6.05 -23.37 1.97
N SER A 429 -7.25 -23.84 1.65
CA SER A 429 -8.50 -23.46 2.33
C SER A 429 -8.56 -23.98 3.78
N ASP A 430 -7.78 -24.99 4.15
CA ASP A 430 -7.67 -25.46 5.54
C ASP A 430 -6.93 -24.45 6.45
N ALA A 431 -6.37 -23.36 5.89
CA ALA A 431 -5.77 -22.28 6.67
C ALA A 431 -6.77 -21.53 7.58
N ILE A 432 -8.08 -21.63 7.29
CA ILE A 432 -9.17 -20.96 8.05
C ILE A 432 -9.74 -21.87 9.16
N THR A 433 -9.57 -23.19 9.08
CA THR A 433 -10.49 -24.14 9.74
C THR A 433 -10.31 -24.36 11.26
N THR A 434 -9.39 -23.66 11.94
CA THR A 434 -9.17 -23.90 13.38
C THR A 434 -9.43 -22.73 14.32
N TYR A 435 -9.61 -21.49 13.84
CA TYR A 435 -9.82 -20.33 14.73
C TYR A 435 -11.22 -19.71 14.62
N ASP A 436 -11.87 -19.77 13.45
CA ASP A 436 -13.20 -19.18 13.26
C ASP A 436 -14.33 -20.00 13.86
N LEU A 437 -14.21 -21.34 13.89
CA LEU A 437 -15.25 -22.19 14.48
C LEU A 437 -15.41 -21.95 15.98
N ASP A 438 -14.32 -21.71 16.71
CA ASP A 438 -14.36 -21.45 18.14
C ASP A 438 -14.93 -20.05 18.44
N ILE A 439 -14.61 -19.03 17.64
CA ILE A 439 -15.14 -17.68 17.79
C ILE A 439 -16.63 -17.63 17.42
N ILE A 440 -17.05 -18.31 16.35
CA ILE A 440 -18.47 -18.44 15.97
C ILE A 440 -19.26 -19.18 17.07
N PHE A 441 -18.69 -20.24 17.66
CA PHE A 441 -19.33 -20.93 18.80
C PHE A 441 -19.46 -20.03 20.04
N ILE A 442 -18.44 -19.22 20.35
CA ILE A 442 -18.47 -18.29 21.49
C ILE A 442 -19.49 -17.18 21.27
N ILE A 443 -19.61 -16.64 20.05
CA ILE A 443 -20.60 -15.60 19.72
C ILE A 443 -22.03 -16.16 19.78
N LEU A 444 -22.26 -17.36 19.24
CA LEU A 444 -23.56 -18.03 19.33
C LEU A 444 -23.94 -18.33 20.79
N MET A 445 -22.99 -18.77 21.61
CA MET A 445 -23.20 -19.02 23.05
C MET A 445 -23.47 -17.72 23.82
N ALA A 446 -22.75 -16.64 23.53
CA ALA A 446 -22.96 -15.34 24.15
C ALA A 446 -24.34 -14.75 23.78
N ALA A 447 -24.77 -14.90 22.52
CA ALA A 447 -26.09 -14.50 22.07
C ALA A 447 -27.20 -15.34 22.73
N LEU A 448 -27.01 -16.65 22.90
CA LEU A 448 -27.95 -17.53 23.60
C LEU A 448 -28.08 -17.17 25.09
N ILE A 449 -26.97 -16.88 25.76
CA ILE A 449 -26.93 -16.46 27.17
C ILE A 449 -27.59 -15.08 27.35
N HIS A 450 -27.38 -14.17 26.41
CA HIS A 450 -28.04 -12.85 26.44
C HIS A 450 -29.56 -12.97 26.26
N ASN A 451 -30.02 -13.83 25.36
CA ASN A 451 -31.45 -14.09 25.14
C ASN A 451 -32.10 -14.78 26.35
N LEU A 452 -31.39 -15.73 27.00
CA LEU A 452 -31.83 -16.36 28.25
C LEU A 452 -31.91 -15.36 29.41
N LYS A 453 -30.93 -14.46 29.57
CA LYS A 453 -30.99 -13.37 30.57
C LYS A 453 -32.13 -12.39 30.31
N TYR A 454 -32.39 -12.06 29.05
CA TYR A 454 -33.49 -11.17 28.66
C TYR A 454 -34.87 -11.79 28.94
N GLN A 455 -35.03 -13.09 28.66
CA GLN A 455 -36.26 -13.84 28.96
C GLN A 455 -36.50 -13.99 30.48
N LEU A 456 -35.43 -14.24 31.27
CA LEU A 456 -35.51 -14.39 32.73
C LEU A 456 -35.77 -13.07 33.48
N ASN A 457 -35.36 -11.93 32.92
CA ASN A 457 -35.63 -10.61 33.51
C ASN A 457 -37.02 -10.06 33.16
N ASN A 458 -37.67 -10.56 32.11
CA ASN A 458 -39.03 -10.17 31.71
C ASN A 458 -40.13 -11.08 32.27
N THR A 459 -39.79 -12.02 33.15
CA THR A 459 -40.73 -12.94 33.82
C THR A 459 -40.79 -12.77 35.35
N LYS A 460 -40.37 -11.61 35.88
CA LYS A 460 -40.58 -11.22 37.27
C LYS A 460 -41.43 -9.97 37.42
#